data_AF-A0A8S3JZ52-F1
#
_entry.id   AF-A0A8S3JZ52-F1
#
_cell.length_a   1.000
_cell.length_b   1.000
_cell.length_c   1.000
_cell.angle_alpha   90.00
_cell.angle_beta   90.00
_cell.angle_gamma   90.00
#
_symmetry.space_group_name_H-M   'P 1'
#
loop_
_entity.id
_entity.type
_entity.pdbx_description
1 polymer ?
#
loop_
_entity_poly.entity_id
_entity_poly.type
_entity_poly.pdbx_seq_one_letter_code
_entity_poly.pdbx_strand_id
1 'polypeptide(L)' 'MINFSFYIDPVPVVLLVIEGGPNTVRTVKEAVVGNSIPAVFLEGTGRCCDLFAKACQLYDKYCRNLARDEITARQ' A
#
# COMPACT_ATOMS: atom_id res chain seq x y z
N MET A 1 -19.47 41.07 1.47
CA MET A 1 -18.47 40.28 0.74
C MET A 1 -18.79 38.81 0.96
N ILE A 2 -19.14 38.08 -0.09
CA ILE A 2 -19.45 36.64 -0.02
C ILE A 2 -18.20 35.92 -0.52
N ASN A 3 -17.58 35.09 0.31
CA ASN A 3 -16.39 34.31 -0.05
C ASN A 3 -16.84 33.04 -0.77
N PHE A 4 -16.67 32.98 -2.09
CA PHE A 4 -16.79 31.73 -2.86
C PHE A 4 -15.47 30.97 -2.73
N SER A 5 -15.40 30.00 -1.82
CA SER A 5 -14.32 29.02 -1.83
C SER A 5 -14.70 27.93 -2.85
N PHE A 6 -14.08 27.97 -4.04
CA PHE A 6 -14.18 26.86 -4.98
C PHE A 6 -13.47 25.65 -4.39
N TYR A 7 -14.26 24.69 -3.87
CA TYR A 7 -13.77 23.37 -3.48
C TYR A 7 -13.57 22.54 -4.75
N ILE A 8 -12.33 22.46 -5.22
CA ILE A 8 -11.96 21.54 -6.30
C ILE A 8 -11.51 20.27 -5.61
N ASP A 9 -12.29 19.19 -5.73
CA ASP A 9 -11.84 17.89 -5.26
C ASP A 9 -10.51 17.53 -5.94
N PRO A 10 -9.47 17.17 -5.19
CA PRO A 10 -8.19 16.79 -5.78
C PRO A 10 -8.38 15.55 -6.66
N VAL A 11 -7.72 15.53 -7.83
CA VAL A 11 -7.75 14.38 -8.73
C VAL A 11 -7.07 13.18 -8.03
N PRO A 12 -7.73 12.02 -7.89
CA PRO A 12 -7.14 10.85 -7.25
C PRO A 12 -6.01 10.26 -8.11
N VAL A 13 -4.91 9.89 -7.47
CA VAL A 13 -3.74 9.29 -8.11
C VAL A 13 -3.42 7.95 -7.44
N VAL A 14 -3.00 6.97 -8.24
CA VAL A 14 -2.55 5.65 -7.80
C VAL A 14 -1.24 5.29 -8.51
N LEU A 15 -0.33 4.61 -7.82
CA LEU A 15 0.90 4.08 -8.40
C LEU A 15 0.71 2.61 -8.80
N LEU A 16 0.77 2.30 -10.09
CA LEU A 16 0.82 0.91 -10.59
C LEU A 16 2.27 0.46 -10.77
N VAL A 17 2.65 -0.67 -10.17
CA VAL A 17 3.99 -1.26 -10.28
C VAL A 17 3.89 -2.61 -10.98
N ILE A 18 4.67 -2.80 -12.05
CA ILE A 18 4.73 -4.03 -12.85
C ILE A 18 6.03 -4.77 -12.55
N GLU A 19 7.18 -4.28 -13.02
CA GLU A 19 8.48 -4.82 -12.63
C GLU A 19 9.26 -3.80 -11.79
N GLY A 20 10.46 -4.17 -11.32
CA GLY A 20 11.34 -3.21 -10.68
C GLY A 20 12.50 -3.82 -9.93
N GLY A 21 13.42 -2.93 -9.55
CA GLY A 21 14.56 -3.22 -8.69
C GLY A 21 14.61 -2.28 -7.48
N PRO A 22 15.77 -2.14 -6.84
CA PRO A 22 15.92 -1.33 -5.61
C PRO A 22 15.47 0.13 -5.76
N ASN A 23 15.66 0.74 -6.94
CA ASN A 23 15.20 2.10 -7.19
C ASN A 23 13.67 2.19 -7.24
N THR A 24 12.98 1.19 -7.77
CA THR A 24 11.51 1.10 -7.75
C THR A 24 11.00 1.02 -6.31
N VAL A 25 11.66 0.23 -5.44
CA VAL A 25 11.33 0.17 -4.01
C VAL A 25 11.46 1.55 -3.34
N ARG A 26 12.49 2.32 -3.70
CA ARG A 26 12.66 3.69 -3.21
C ARG A 26 11.51 4.60 -3.69
N THR A 27 11.14 4.55 -4.96
CA THR A 27 10.01 5.31 -5.51
C THR A 27 8.68 4.93 -4.84
N VAL A 28 8.44 3.63 -4.64
CA VAL A 28 7.26 3.13 -3.93
C VAL A 28 7.21 3.67 -2.51
N LYS A 29 8.33 3.64 -1.78
CA LYS A 29 8.41 4.20 -0.42
C LYS A 29 8.08 5.69 -0.42
N GLU A 30 8.64 6.47 -1.34
CA GLU A 30 8.39 7.90 -1.44
C GLU A 30 6.92 8.19 -1.78
N ALA A 31 6.33 7.46 -2.72
CA ALA A 31 4.93 7.60 -3.09
C ALA A 31 3.98 7.26 -1.94
N VAL A 32 4.15 6.09 -1.31
CA VAL A 32 3.22 5.60 -0.28
C VAL A 32 3.41 6.31 1.05
N VAL A 33 4.65 6.49 1.51
CA VAL A 33 4.94 7.05 2.84
C VAL A 33 5.10 8.56 2.79
N GLY A 34 5.73 9.09 1.74
CA GLY A 34 5.98 10.53 1.61
C GLY A 34 4.77 11.31 1.11
N ASN A 35 4.00 10.72 0.19
CA ASN A 35 2.92 11.42 -0.52
C ASN A 35 1.53 10.81 -0.30
N SER A 36 1.39 9.77 0.53
CA SER A 36 0.13 9.07 0.79
C SER A 36 -0.57 8.56 -0.47
N ILE A 37 0.20 8.23 -1.52
CA ILE A 37 -0.33 7.70 -2.77
C ILE A 37 -0.45 6.19 -2.64
N PRO A 38 -1.64 5.59 -2.82
CA PRO A 38 -1.81 4.15 -2.79
C PRO A 38 -1.04 3.50 -3.95
N ALA A 39 -0.45 2.32 -3.67
CA ALA A 39 0.28 1.54 -4.66
C ALA A 39 -0.41 0.19 -4.92
N VAL A 40 -0.46 -0.20 -6.19
CA VAL A 40 -0.95 -1.49 -6.67
C VAL A 40 0.21 -2.26 -7.27
N PHE A 41 0.45 -3.47 -6.76
CA PHE A 41 1.51 -4.37 -7.23
C PHE A 41 0.91 -5.55 -7.98
N LEU A 42 1.54 -5.95 -9.07
CA LEU A 42 1.13 -7.12 -9.86
C LEU A 42 1.99 -8.34 -9.52
N GLU A 43 1.40 -9.31 -8.82
CA GLU A 43 2.08 -10.58 -8.50
C GLU A 43 2.42 -11.38 -9.77
N GLY A 44 3.62 -11.96 -9.80
CA GLY A 44 4.16 -12.77 -10.89
C GLY A 44 4.85 -11.98 -12.00
N THR A 45 4.98 -10.66 -11.85
CA THR A 45 5.46 -9.78 -12.94
C THR A 45 6.88 -9.28 -12.76
N GLY A 46 7.52 -9.50 -11.61
CA GLY A 46 8.91 -9.11 -11.41
C GLY A 46 9.39 -9.09 -9.97
N ARG A 47 10.71 -9.00 -9.80
CA ARG A 47 11.41 -9.10 -8.49
C ARG A 47 10.83 -8.16 -7.42
N CYS A 48 10.60 -6.89 -7.75
CA CYS A 48 10.05 -5.92 -6.80
C CYS A 48 8.60 -6.26 -6.43
N CYS A 49 7.74 -6.52 -7.42
CA CYS A 49 6.33 -6.81 -7.17
C CYS A 49 6.13 -8.14 -6.45
N ASP A 50 6.88 -9.18 -6.79
CA ASP A 50 6.80 -10.48 -6.13
C ASP A 50 7.25 -10.40 -4.67
N LEU A 51 8.28 -9.59 -4.40
CA LEU A 51 8.72 -9.31 -3.04
C LEU A 51 7.62 -8.61 -2.23
N PHE A 52 7.00 -7.56 -2.77
CA PHE A 52 5.91 -6.85 -2.10
C PHE A 52 4.66 -7.73 -1.93
N ALA A 53 4.26 -8.46 -2.97
CA ALA A 53 3.15 -9.39 -2.90
C ALA A 53 3.37 -10.43 -1.79
N LYS A 54 4.57 -11.02 -1.74
CA LYS A 54 4.91 -11.97 -0.69
C LYS A 54 4.89 -11.34 0.70
N ALA A 55 5.42 -10.13 0.85
CA ALA A 55 5.41 -9.40 2.11
C ALA A 55 3.98 -9.09 2.58
N CYS A 56 3.11 -8.62 1.68
CA CYS A 56 1.69 -8.35 1.97
C CYS A 56 0.95 -9.62 2.41
N GLN A 57 1.17 -10.74 1.72
CA GLN A 57 0.56 -12.03 2.10
C GLN A 57 1.03 -12.52 3.49
N LEU A 58 2.32 -12.35 3.81
CA LEU A 58 2.87 -12.70 5.12
C LEU A 58 2.31 -11.82 6.23
N TYR A 59 2.22 -10.51 5.97
CA TYR A 59 1.65 -9.55 6.91
C TYR A 59 0.17 -9.84 7.18
N ASP A 60 -0.62 -10.10 6.14
CA ASP A 60 -2.03 -10.49 6.29
C ASP A 60 -2.20 -11.79 7.09
N LYS A 61 -1.36 -12.80 6.85
CA LYS A 61 -1.34 -14.01 7.67
C LYS A 61 -1.02 -13.71 9.13
N TYR A 62 -0.03 -12.86 9.38
CA TYR A 62 0.34 -12.45 10.74
C TYR A 62 -0.82 -11.76 11.46
N CYS A 63 -1.47 -10.78 10.83
CA CYS A 63 -2.63 -10.09 11.38
C CYS A 63 -3.80 -11.04 11.70
N ARG A 64 -4.07 -12.01 10.81
CA ARG A 64 -5.11 -13.03 11.05
C ARG A 64 -4.80 -13.94 12.22
N ASN A 65 -3.53 -14.30 12.42
CA ASN A 65 -3.13 -15.13 13.56
C ASN A 65 -3.21 -14.34 14.87
N LEU A 66 -2.75 -13.09 14.88
CA LEU A 66 -2.86 -12.21 16.04
C LEU A 66 -4.33 -12.07 16.51
N ALA A 67 -5.25 -11.86 15.57
CA ALA A 67 -6.68 -11.77 15.88
C ALA A 67 -7.25 -13.07 16.48
N ARG A 68 -6.76 -14.24 16.06
CA ARG A 68 -7.17 -15.54 16.63
C ARG A 68 -6.66 -15.72 18.05
N ASP A 69 -5.42 -15.31 18.31
CA ASP A 69 -4.80 -15.41 19.63
C ASP A 69 -5.55 -14.51 20.63
N GLU A 70 -5.94 -13.31 20.22
CA GLU A 70 -6.75 -12.39 21.04
C GLU A 70 -8.14 -12.96 21.38
N ILE A 71 -8.78 -13.66 20.44
CA ILE A 71 -10.08 -14.31 20.69
C ILE A 71 -9.90 -15.47 21.68
N THR A 72 -8.84 -16.26 21.50
CA THR A 72 -8.53 -17.40 22.37
C THR A 72 -8.19 -16.96 23.79
N ALA A 73 -7.48 -15.84 23.94
CA ALA A 73 -7.14 -15.26 25.25
C ALA A 73 -8.34 -14.66 26.01
N ARG A 74 -9.49 -14.48 25.34
CA ARG A 74 -10.73 -13.94 25.92
C ARG A 74 -11.76 -15.03 26.28
N GLN A 75 -11.51 -16.28 25.91
CA GLN A 75 -12.34 -17.44 26.24
C GLN A 75 -11.85 -18.10 27.53
#